data_AF-A0A2V6M9T1-F1
#
_entry.id   AF-A0A2V6M9T1-F1
#
_cell.length_a   1.000
_cell.length_b   1.000
_cell.length_c   1.000
_cell.angle_alpha   90.00
_cell.angle_beta   90.00
_cell.angle_gamma   90.00
#
_symmetry.space_group_name_H-M   'P 1'
#
loop_
_entity.id
_entity.type
_entity.pdbx_description
1 polymer ?
#
loop_
_entity_poly.entity_id
_entity_poly.type
_entity_poly.pdbx_seq_one_letter_code
_entity_poly.pdbx_strand_id
1 'polypeptide(L)'
;MLVSFCFITGCGGNARDIVGTWRTSPDPNAMIWEFSNDGSVMMGPNRGRYTFGDNNRIKIETSIATSVYQIELVGDKMTLKEPSGSKLVLTRVK
;
A
#
# COMPACT_ATOMS: atom_id res chain seq x y z
N MET A 1 -29.39 18.85 -8.62
CA MET A 1 -28.45 17.70 -8.64
C MET A 1 -27.33 18.02 -7.68
N LEU A 2 -27.43 17.56 -6.42
CA LEU A 2 -26.43 17.81 -5.38
C LEU A 2 -25.30 16.79 -5.58
N VAL A 3 -24.19 17.22 -6.16
CA VAL A 3 -22.97 16.40 -6.23
C VAL A 3 -22.40 16.35 -4.82
N SER A 4 -22.79 15.32 -4.08
CA SER A 4 -22.27 15.03 -2.75
C SER A 4 -20.83 14.53 -2.92
N PHE A 5 -19.87 15.44 -2.76
CA PHE A 5 -18.48 15.08 -2.54
C PHE A 5 -18.38 14.41 -1.17
N CYS A 6 -18.43 13.09 -1.14
CA CYS A 6 -18.03 12.32 0.04
C CYS A 6 -16.52 12.49 0.22
N PHE A 7 -16.11 13.55 0.93
CA PHE A 7 -14.82 13.55 1.60
C PHE A 7 -14.91 12.50 2.69
N ILE A 8 -14.39 11.30 2.40
CA ILE A 8 -14.17 10.27 3.39
C ILE A 8 -13.11 10.83 4.34
N THR A 9 -13.57 11.44 5.43
CA THR A 9 -12.74 11.80 6.59
C THR A 9 -12.41 10.53 7.37
N GLY A 10 -11.66 9.62 6.74
CA GLY A 10 -10.88 8.62 7.44
C GLY A 10 -9.59 9.29 7.89
N CYS A 11 -9.39 9.42 9.21
CA CYS A 11 -8.21 10.02 9.80
C CYS A 11 -6.93 9.52 9.11
N GLY A 12 -6.34 10.38 8.26
CA GLY A 12 -5.31 10.05 7.27
C GLY A 12 -3.90 9.89 7.84
N GLY A 13 -3.75 9.16 8.95
CA GLY A 13 -2.43 8.82 9.52
C GLY A 13 -1.72 7.76 8.68
N ASN A 14 -2.35 6.58 8.56
CA ASN A 14 -1.77 5.42 7.87
C ASN A 14 -1.45 5.67 6.39
N ALA A 15 -2.25 6.51 5.72
CA ALA A 15 -2.06 6.86 4.32
C ALA A 15 -0.84 7.74 4.07
N ARG A 16 -0.47 8.59 5.03
CA ARG A 16 0.73 9.41 4.93
C ARG A 16 1.99 8.56 5.15
N ASP A 17 1.92 7.60 6.06
CA ASP A 17 3.09 6.81 6.44
C ASP A 17 3.47 5.76 5.39
N ILE A 18 2.55 5.35 4.50
CA ILE A 18 2.89 4.42 3.42
C ILE A 18 3.59 5.09 2.22
N VAL A 19 3.37 6.38 2.00
CA VAL A 19 3.85 7.06 0.78
C VAL A 19 5.37 6.97 0.67
N GLY A 20 5.85 6.72 -0.55
CA GLY A 20 7.25 6.58 -0.90
C GLY A 20 7.60 5.20 -1.44
N THR A 21 8.91 4.97 -1.51
CA THR A 21 9.50 3.81 -2.18
C THR A 21 9.91 2.74 -1.18
N TRP A 22 9.56 1.49 -1.49
CA TRP A 22 9.76 0.33 -0.63
C TRP A 22 10.35 -0.82 -1.44
N ARG A 23 11.23 -1.59 -0.81
CA ARG A 23 11.91 -2.73 -1.43
C ARG A 23 11.46 -4.03 -0.78
N THR A 24 11.14 -5.04 -1.57
CA THR A 24 10.57 -6.32 -1.08
C THR A 24 11.58 -7.25 -0.40
N SER A 25 12.88 -6.98 -0.52
CA SER A 25 13.94 -7.69 0.21
C SER A 25 15.20 -6.81 0.34
N PRO A 26 16.23 -7.24 1.09
CA PRO A 26 17.50 -6.53 1.19
C PRO A 26 18.36 -6.54 -0.09
N ASP A 27 18.02 -7.36 -1.09
CA ASP A 27 18.76 -7.47 -2.34
C ASP A 27 18.66 -6.15 -3.14
N PRO A 28 19.78 -5.54 -3.59
CA PRO A 28 19.75 -4.30 -4.37
C PRO A 28 18.87 -4.36 -5.64
N ASN A 29 18.70 -5.55 -6.22
CA ASN A 29 17.90 -5.80 -7.43
C ASN A 29 16.47 -6.28 -7.11
N ALA A 30 16.06 -6.27 -5.84
CA ALA A 30 14.72 -6.65 -5.45
C ALA A 30 13.67 -5.71 -6.04
N MET A 31 12.45 -6.23 -6.17
CA MET A 31 11.32 -5.47 -6.67
C MET A 31 11.05 -4.24 -5.80
N ILE A 32 10.84 -3.10 -6.46
CA ILE A 32 10.50 -1.83 -5.84
C ILE A 32 9.00 -1.57 -5.99
N TRP A 33 8.40 -1.18 -4.88
CA TRP A 33 7.03 -0.73 -4.79
C TRP A 33 7.02 0.77 -4.43
N GLU A 34 6.32 1.58 -5.21
CA GLU A 34 6.20 3.02 -4.96
C GLU A 34 4.74 3.38 -4.74
N PHE A 35 4.42 3.89 -3.55
CA PHE A 35 3.08 4.34 -3.18
C PHE A 35 3.02 5.86 -3.25
N SER A 36 2.07 6.38 -4.01
CA SER A 36 1.87 7.81 -4.22
C SER A 36 0.67 8.33 -3.42
N ASN A 37 0.71 9.60 -3.06
CA ASN A 37 -0.34 10.26 -2.29
C ASN A 37 -1.71 10.32 -2.99
N ASP A 38 -1.76 10.11 -4.30
CA ASP A 38 -2.97 10.05 -5.12
C ASP A 38 -3.66 8.66 -5.09
N GLY A 39 -3.10 7.72 -4.33
CA GLY A 39 -3.60 6.35 -4.23
C GLY A 39 -3.10 5.44 -5.35
N SER A 40 -2.13 5.86 -6.18
CA SER A 40 -1.48 4.97 -7.14
C SER A 40 -0.34 4.17 -6.49
N VAL A 41 -0.13 2.96 -6.99
CA VAL A 41 1.01 2.13 -6.61
C VAL A 41 1.69 1.55 -7.85
N MET A 42 3.01 1.66 -7.91
CA MET A 42 3.85 0.97 -8.92
C MET A 42 4.54 -0.22 -8.26
N MET A 43 4.51 -1.38 -8.89
CA MET A 43 5.10 -2.65 -8.40
C MET A 43 5.99 -3.21 -9.51
N GLY A 44 7.23 -2.74 -9.58
CA GLY A 44 8.07 -2.91 -10.77
C GLY A 44 7.37 -2.33 -12.02
N PRO A 45 7.17 -3.10 -13.11
CA PRO A 45 6.47 -2.63 -14.30
C PRO A 45 4.94 -2.57 -14.14
N ASN A 46 4.38 -3.20 -13.10
CA ASN A 46 2.94 -3.29 -12.90
C ASN A 46 2.42 -2.03 -12.19
N ARG A 47 1.28 -1.51 -12.64
CA ARG A 47 0.61 -0.36 -12.02
C ARG A 47 -0.70 -0.78 -11.39
N GLY A 48 -1.05 -0.14 -10.29
CA GLY A 48 -2.29 -0.37 -9.58
C GLY A 48 -2.75 0.85 -8.81
N ARG A 49 -3.84 0.67 -8.08
CA ARG A 49 -4.36 1.62 -7.10
C ARG A 49 -4.48 0.95 -5.75
N TYR A 50 -4.30 1.72 -4.70
CA TYR A 50 -4.51 1.27 -3.35
C TYR A 50 -5.55 2.12 -2.63
N THR A 51 -6.30 1.48 -1.74
CA THR A 51 -7.26 2.13 -0.85
C THR A 51 -7.13 1.54 0.54
N PHE A 52 -7.35 2.37 1.56
CA PHE A 52 -7.45 1.90 2.94
C PHE A 52 -8.88 1.50 3.25
N GLY A 53 -9.03 0.33 3.85
CA GLY A 53 -10.27 -0.10 4.49
C GLY A 53 -10.17 0.01 6.01
N ASP A 54 -11.23 -0.42 6.67
CA ASP A 54 -11.28 -0.48 8.13
C ASP A 54 -10.21 -1.45 8.70
N ASN A 55 -9.89 -1.27 9.98
CA ASN A 55 -9.02 -2.15 10.75
C ASN A 55 -7.61 -2.31 10.16
N ASN A 56 -6.97 -1.21 9.72
CA ASN A 56 -5.62 -1.22 9.14
C ASN A 56 -5.48 -2.20 7.98
N ARG A 57 -6.44 -2.17 7.06
CA ARG A 57 -6.39 -2.96 5.82
C ARG A 57 -6.07 -2.08 4.63
N ILE A 58 -5.28 -2.62 3.72
CA ILE A 58 -5.01 -2.02 2.42
C ILE A 58 -5.47 -2.97 1.33
N LYS A 59 -6.28 -2.47 0.41
CA LYS A 59 -6.65 -3.15 -0.83
C LYS A 59 -5.77 -2.61 -1.94
N ILE A 60 -5.14 -3.50 -2.70
CA ILE A 60 -4.35 -3.16 -3.89
C ILE A 60 -5.02 -3.80 -5.09
N GLU A 61 -5.32 -2.99 -6.09
CA GLU A 61 -5.99 -3.37 -7.32
C GLU A 61 -5.07 -3.08 -8.50
N THR A 62 -4.82 -4.10 -9.32
CA THR A 62 -4.08 -3.99 -10.58
C THR A 62 -4.99 -4.42 -11.74
N SER A 63 -4.50 -4.33 -12.97
CA SER A 63 -5.22 -4.86 -14.13
C SER A 63 -5.41 -6.38 -14.11
N ILE A 64 -4.61 -7.13 -13.33
CA ILE A 64 -4.59 -8.60 -13.34
C ILE A 64 -5.09 -9.24 -12.04
N ALA A 65 -5.05 -8.51 -10.92
CA ALA A 65 -5.38 -9.06 -9.61
C ALA A 65 -5.83 -7.98 -8.63
N THR A 66 -6.63 -8.41 -7.65
CA THR A 66 -7.01 -7.63 -6.47
C THR A 66 -6.56 -8.40 -5.22
N SER A 67 -5.84 -7.73 -4.33
CA SER A 67 -5.36 -8.30 -3.07
C SER A 67 -5.75 -7.40 -1.90
N VAL A 68 -6.07 -8.00 -0.76
CA VAL A 68 -6.37 -7.29 0.50
C VAL A 68 -5.40 -7.78 1.56
N TYR A 69 -4.71 -6.84 2.20
CA TYR A 69 -3.72 -7.12 3.23
C TYR A 69 -4.09 -6.41 4.54
N GLN A 70 -3.77 -7.05 5.66
CA GLN A 70 -3.53 -6.34 6.90
C GLN A 70 -2.18 -5.63 6.80
N ILE A 71 -2.12 -4.34 7.12
CA ILE A 71 -0.88 -3.56 7.07
C ILE A 71 -0.38 -3.21 8.48
N GLU A 72 0.94 -3.30 8.65
CA GLU A 72 1.69 -2.83 9.81
C GLU A 72 2.91 -2.02 9.34
N LEU A 73 3.10 -0.83 9.91
CA LEU A 73 4.21 0.08 9.62
C LEU A 73 4.99 0.35 10.90
N VAL A 74 6.28 0.01 10.91
CA VAL A 74 7.18 0.24 12.05
C VAL A 74 8.51 0.78 11.53
N GLY A 75 8.73 2.08 11.69
CA GLY A 75 9.94 2.75 11.21
C GLY A 75 10.11 2.64 9.70
N ASP A 76 11.18 1.99 9.26
CA ASP A 76 11.47 1.73 7.85
C ASP A 76 10.92 0.38 7.35
N LYS A 77 10.11 -0.32 8.14
CA LYS A 77 9.53 -1.61 7.75
C LYS A 77 8.02 -1.52 7.57
N MET A 78 7.55 -2.10 6.46
CA MET A 78 6.15 -2.37 6.19
C MET A 78 5.94 -3.88 6.14
N THR A 79 4.93 -4.38 6.82
CA THR A 79 4.47 -5.77 6.67
C THR A 79 3.07 -5.78 6.10
N LEU A 80 2.90 -6.45 4.95
CA LEU A 80 1.61 -6.76 4.35
C LEU A 80 1.30 -8.23 4.60
N LYS A 81 0.24 -8.51 5.36
CA LYS A 81 -0.17 -9.87 5.69
C LYS A 81 -1.47 -10.23 4.98
N GLU A 82 -1.45 -11.31 4.21
CA GLU A 82 -2.64 -11.88 3.58
C GLU A 82 -3.57 -12.56 4.60
N PRO A 83 -4.86 -12.70 4.28
CA PRO A 83 -5.79 -13.50 5.10
C PRO A 83 -5.33 -14.95 5.29
N SER A 84 -4.63 -15.51 4.30
CA SER A 84 -4.03 -16.86 4.33
C SER A 84 -2.91 -16.99 5.36
N GLY A 85 -2.34 -15.88 5.84
CA GLY A 85 -1.22 -15.84 6.77
C GLY A 85 0.13 -15.53 6.13
N SER A 86 0.25 -15.60 4.80
CA SER A 86 1.44 -15.19 4.05
C SER A 86 1.78 -13.73 4.32
N LYS A 87 3.07 -13.40 4.32
CA LYS A 87 3.55 -12.05 4.60
C LYS A 87 4.53 -11.58 3.54
N LEU A 88 4.36 -10.33 3.12
CA LEU A 88 5.35 -9.56 2.38
C LEU A 88 5.93 -8.51 3.32
N VAL A 89 7.24 -8.52 3.51
CA VAL A 89 7.94 -7.52 4.32
C VAL A 89 8.70 -6.62 3.37
N LEU A 90 8.42 -5.32 3.41
CA LEU A 90 9.09 -4.32 2.61
C LEU A 90 9.90 -3.37 3.50
N THR A 91 11.02 -2.90 2.99
CA THR A 91 11.88 -1.91 3.68
C THR A 91 11.90 -0.61 2.89
N ARG A 92 11.76 0.52 3.57
CA ARG A 92 11.78 1.85 2.96
C ARG A 92 13.12 2.10 2.29
N VAL A 93 13.08 2.60 1.07
CA VAL A 93 14.27 3.11 0.38
C VAL A 93 14.49 4.55 0.84
N LYS A 94 15.70 4.85 1.31
CA LYS A 94 16.11 6.20 1.71
C LYS A 94 16.51 7.03 0.50
#